data_AF-A0A0V8CVD2-F1
#
_entry.id   AF-A0A0V8CVD2-F1
#
_cell.length_a   1.000
_cell.length_b   1.000
_cell.length_c   1.000
_cell.angle_alpha   90.00
_cell.angle_beta   90.00
_cell.angle_gamma   90.00
#
_symmetry.space_group_name_H-M   'P 1'
#
loop_
_entity.id
_entity.type
_entity.pdbx_description
1 polymer ?
#
loop_
_entity_poly.entity_id
_entity_poly.type
_entity_poly.pdbx_seq_one_letter_code
_entity_poly.pdbx_strand_id
1 'polypeptide(L)'
;MWLRDSTAQMRPYLVLAREDEEIRDLIVGLVKKQMIYINLDPYANAFNESENFAGHQTDHTNFNEHKGWIWERKYEIDSLCYPIQLAYLVYKNTGYTKHFDEEFIKAVKNTLNVFKTEQNHEDSPYHFVRDTERHEDTLIRDGKGAKTAHTGMTWSGFRPSDDVCEYGYLVPSNMFAVVILDYIKEIFTELLSK
;
A
#
# COMPACT_ATOMS: atom_id res chain seq x y z
N MET A 1 3.53 -5.43 -10.51
CA MET A 1 4.44 -5.15 -9.38
C MET A 1 3.63 -5.00 -8.11
N TRP A 2 3.77 -5.92 -7.16
CA TRP A 2 3.20 -5.76 -5.83
C TRP A 2 4.00 -4.73 -5.02
N LEU A 3 3.31 -3.86 -4.28
CA LEU A 3 3.96 -2.88 -3.40
C LEU A 3 4.74 -3.57 -2.26
N ARG A 4 4.17 -4.64 -1.70
CA ARG A 4 4.82 -5.53 -0.73
C ARG A 4 6.10 -6.16 -1.29
N ASP A 5 5.96 -6.91 -2.38
CA ASP A 5 7.03 -7.75 -2.91
C ASP A 5 8.22 -6.92 -3.39
N SER A 6 7.97 -5.84 -4.13
CA SER A 6 9.03 -4.97 -4.63
C SER A 6 9.85 -4.35 -3.49
N THR A 7 9.20 -4.00 -2.37
CA THR A 7 9.90 -3.52 -1.17
C THR A 7 10.75 -4.62 -0.54
N ALA A 8 10.16 -5.81 -0.32
CA ALA A 8 10.85 -6.91 0.32
C ALA A 8 12.05 -7.40 -0.51
N GLN A 9 11.92 -7.40 -1.83
CA GLN A 9 12.98 -7.74 -2.78
C GLN A 9 14.17 -6.77 -2.70
N MET A 10 13.93 -5.48 -2.48
CA MET A 10 15.00 -4.48 -2.41
C MET A 10 15.63 -4.31 -1.02
N ARG A 11 14.95 -4.77 0.03
CA ARG A 11 15.36 -4.57 1.42
C ARG A 11 16.79 -5.05 1.74
N PRO A 12 17.28 -6.22 1.27
CA PRO A 12 18.65 -6.66 1.56
C PRO A 12 19.73 -5.71 1.02
N TYR A 13 19.44 -4.96 -0.05
CA TYR A 13 20.41 -4.05 -0.68
C TYR A 13 20.57 -2.71 0.05
N LEU A 14 19.72 -2.41 1.06
CA LEU A 14 19.85 -1.20 1.87
C LEU A 14 21.18 -1.12 2.62
N VAL A 15 21.79 -2.28 2.97
CA VAL A 15 23.10 -2.33 3.61
C VAL A 15 24.19 -1.78 2.67
N LEU A 16 24.05 -2.03 1.37
CA LEU A 16 24.99 -1.58 0.34
C LEU A 16 24.72 -0.13 -0.10
N ALA A 17 23.46 0.32 -0.04
CA ALA A 17 23.05 1.67 -0.45
C ALA A 17 23.73 2.80 0.34
N ARG A 18 24.35 2.50 1.49
CA ARG A 18 25.16 3.47 2.24
C ARG A 18 26.50 3.75 1.56
N GLU A 19 27.06 2.77 0.87
CA GLU A 19 28.40 2.80 0.27
C GLU A 19 28.36 2.96 -1.25
N ASP A 20 27.24 2.59 -1.88
CA ASP A 20 27.04 2.61 -3.33
C ASP A 20 25.85 3.50 -3.70
N GLU A 21 26.15 4.61 -4.38
CA GLU A 21 25.14 5.58 -4.81
C GLU A 21 24.22 5.06 -5.91
N GLU A 22 24.69 4.16 -6.79
CA GLU A 22 23.86 3.57 -7.84
C GLU A 22 22.81 2.64 -7.23
N ILE A 23 23.20 1.85 -6.22
CA ILE A 23 22.26 1.01 -5.46
C ILE A 23 21.25 1.88 -4.70
N ARG A 24 21.71 2.96 -4.04
CA ARG A 24 20.81 3.91 -3.39
C ARG A 24 19.80 4.48 -4.37
N ASP A 25 20.27 4.97 -5.52
CA ASP A 25 19.43 5.64 -6.50
C ASP A 25 18.44 4.68 -7.17
N LEU A 26 18.81 3.40 -7.33
CA LEU A 26 17.90 2.34 -7.74
C LEU A 26 16.75 2.15 -6.74
N ILE A 27 17.06 2.05 -5.43
CA ILE A 27 16.05 1.88 -4.38
C ILE A 27 15.17 3.14 -4.28
N VAL A 28 15.76 4.33 -4.38
CA VAL A 28 15.02 5.60 -4.44
C VAL A 28 14.09 5.65 -5.66
N GLY A 29 14.54 5.17 -6.81
CA GLY A 29 13.72 5.05 -8.01
C GLY A 29 12.51 4.15 -7.80
N LEU A 30 12.69 3.02 -7.11
CA LEU A 30 11.58 2.16 -6.71
C LEU A 30 10.60 2.88 -5.76
N VAL A 31 11.10 3.54 -4.71
CA VAL A 31 10.27 4.29 -3.76
C VAL A 31 9.39 5.30 -4.50
N LYS A 32 9.98 6.08 -5.40
CA LYS A 32 9.24 7.07 -6.22
C LYS A 32 8.18 6.41 -7.07
N LYS A 33 8.50 5.28 -7.72
CA LYS A 33 7.52 4.52 -8.52
C LYS A 33 6.36 4.00 -7.66
N GLN A 34 6.64 3.52 -6.45
CA GLN A 34 5.61 3.07 -5.51
C GLN A 34 4.71 4.23 -5.03
N MET A 35 5.24 5.44 -4.79
CA MET A 35 4.41 6.60 -4.44
C MET A 35 3.45 6.97 -5.57
N ILE A 36 3.92 6.92 -6.83
CA ILE A 36 3.07 7.12 -8.01
C ILE A 36 1.93 6.11 -8.02
N TYR A 37 2.22 4.83 -7.75
CA TYR A 37 1.19 3.78 -7.72
C TYR A 37 0.16 3.98 -6.61
N ILE A 38 0.57 4.31 -5.39
CA ILE A 38 -0.35 4.69 -4.30
C ILE A 38 -1.22 5.89 -4.70
N ASN A 39 -0.64 6.85 -5.45
CA ASN A 39 -1.37 8.02 -5.94
C ASN A 39 -2.36 7.72 -7.09
N LEU A 40 -2.17 6.62 -7.82
CA LEU A 40 -3.15 6.14 -8.81
C LEU A 40 -4.33 5.45 -8.12
N ASP A 41 -4.06 4.55 -7.19
CA ASP A 41 -5.10 3.91 -6.38
C ASP A 41 -4.53 3.33 -5.07
N PRO A 42 -4.82 3.93 -3.91
CA PRO A 42 -4.30 3.46 -2.63
C PRO A 42 -4.98 2.16 -2.14
N TYR A 43 -5.98 1.64 -2.85
CA TYR A 43 -6.60 0.35 -2.54
C TYR A 43 -6.02 -0.83 -3.33
N ALA A 44 -5.15 -0.57 -4.32
CA ALA A 44 -4.58 -1.63 -5.15
C ALA A 44 -3.28 -2.20 -4.56
N ASN A 45 -3.13 -3.53 -4.60
CA ASN A 45 -1.92 -4.24 -4.21
C ASN A 45 -0.89 -4.31 -5.35
N ALA A 46 -1.34 -4.42 -6.61
CA ALA A 46 -0.47 -4.70 -7.75
C ALA A 46 -0.70 -3.80 -8.97
N PHE A 47 0.41 -3.34 -9.58
CA PHE A 47 0.39 -2.37 -10.67
C PHE A 47 1.18 -2.82 -11.91
N ASN A 48 0.73 -2.40 -13.08
CA ASN A 48 1.41 -2.57 -14.37
C ASN A 48 2.51 -1.51 -14.54
N GLU A 49 3.52 -1.82 -15.36
CA GLU A 49 4.60 -0.89 -15.70
C GLU A 49 4.09 0.31 -16.51
N SER A 50 3.08 0.06 -17.36
CA SER A 50 2.39 1.00 -18.25
C SER A 50 0.88 0.75 -18.24
N GLU A 51 0.11 1.66 -18.83
CA GLU A 51 -1.34 1.47 -19.03
C GLU A 51 -1.61 0.44 -20.13
N ASN A 52 -1.63 -0.84 -19.78
CA ASN A 52 -1.72 -1.94 -20.73
C ASN A 52 -2.91 -2.87 -20.49
N PHE A 53 -3.73 -2.61 -19.47
CA PHE A 53 -4.90 -3.41 -19.12
C PHE A 53 -4.59 -4.89 -18.88
N ALA A 54 -3.35 -5.22 -18.49
CA ALA A 54 -3.01 -6.57 -18.05
C ALA A 54 -3.50 -6.82 -16.62
N GLY A 55 -3.73 -8.10 -16.28
CA GLY A 55 -4.17 -8.52 -14.94
C GLY A 55 -5.67 -8.79 -14.83
N HIS A 56 -6.20 -8.71 -13.61
CA HIS A 56 -7.57 -9.10 -13.23
C HIS A 56 -8.63 -8.06 -13.60
N GLN A 57 -8.72 -7.71 -14.89
CA GLN A 57 -9.59 -6.65 -15.39
C GLN A 57 -11.09 -6.96 -15.30
N THR A 58 -11.44 -8.22 -15.10
CA THR A 58 -12.82 -8.70 -14.98
C THR A 58 -13.33 -8.66 -13.53
N ASP A 59 -12.49 -8.30 -12.55
CA ASP A 59 -12.95 -8.12 -11.18
C ASP A 59 -13.97 -6.99 -11.09
N HIS A 60 -15.03 -7.26 -10.33
CA HIS A 60 -16.12 -6.31 -10.08
C HIS A 60 -15.70 -5.38 -8.94
N THR A 61 -15.06 -4.28 -9.34
CA THR A 61 -14.69 -3.19 -8.44
C THR A 61 -15.48 -1.94 -8.80
N ASN A 62 -15.68 -1.04 -7.85
CA ASN A 62 -16.36 0.23 -8.09
C ASN A 62 -15.40 1.35 -8.58
N PHE A 63 -14.28 0.96 -9.18
CA PHE A 63 -13.20 1.87 -9.58
C PHE A 63 -12.90 1.70 -11.08
N ASN A 64 -12.99 2.80 -11.83
CA ASN A 64 -12.77 2.82 -13.28
C ASN A 64 -11.64 3.75 -13.70
N GLU A 65 -11.19 4.65 -12.82
CA GLU A 65 -10.07 5.55 -13.10
C GLU A 65 -8.77 4.74 -13.15
N HIS A 66 -7.85 5.07 -14.05
CA HIS A 66 -6.53 4.41 -14.15
C HIS A 66 -6.54 2.86 -14.23
N LYS A 67 -7.67 2.23 -14.57
CA LYS A 67 -7.85 0.77 -14.52
C LYS A 67 -6.77 0.01 -15.31
N GLY A 68 -6.30 0.56 -16.43
CA GLY A 68 -5.24 -0.05 -17.24
C GLY A 68 -3.87 -0.14 -16.54
N TRP A 69 -3.65 0.62 -15.48
CA TRP A 69 -2.44 0.58 -14.65
C TRP A 69 -2.51 -0.44 -13.52
N ILE A 70 -3.68 -0.97 -13.19
CA ILE A 70 -3.88 -1.87 -12.05
C ILE A 70 -3.85 -3.31 -12.55
N TRP A 71 -2.93 -4.11 -12.02
CA TRP A 71 -2.92 -5.56 -12.25
C TRP A 71 -3.94 -6.26 -11.36
N GLU A 72 -4.00 -5.88 -10.08
CA GLU A 72 -4.95 -6.40 -9.10
C GLU A 72 -5.29 -5.33 -8.07
N ARG A 73 -6.55 -5.31 -7.61
CA ARG A 73 -7.09 -4.29 -6.70
C ARG A 73 -7.53 -4.86 -5.35
N LYS A 74 -6.79 -5.84 -4.82
CA LYS A 74 -7.03 -6.40 -3.49
C LYS A 74 -6.48 -5.45 -2.43
N TYR A 75 -7.35 -4.91 -1.57
CA TYR A 75 -6.92 -3.97 -0.54
C TYR A 75 -6.28 -4.68 0.64
N GLU A 76 -5.02 -4.32 0.87
CA GLU A 76 -4.16 -4.88 1.90
C GLU A 76 -3.49 -3.72 2.63
N ILE A 77 -3.67 -3.63 3.94
CA ILE A 77 -3.04 -2.57 4.76
C ILE A 77 -1.52 -2.54 4.54
N ASP A 78 -0.88 -3.71 4.43
CA ASP A 78 0.57 -3.79 4.27
C ASP A 78 1.07 -3.26 2.93
N SER A 79 0.26 -3.30 1.87
CA SER A 79 0.60 -2.71 0.57
C SER A 79 0.83 -1.19 0.67
N LEU A 80 0.17 -0.50 1.59
CA LEU A 80 0.45 0.91 1.90
C LEU A 80 1.62 1.09 2.89
N CYS A 81 1.89 0.10 3.74
CA CYS A 81 2.95 0.16 4.74
C CYS A 81 4.35 -0.05 4.14
N TYR A 82 4.50 -1.01 3.24
CA TYR A 82 5.80 -1.40 2.69
C TYR A 82 6.53 -0.26 1.97
N PRO A 83 5.90 0.49 1.03
CA PRO A 83 6.58 1.60 0.36
C PRO A 83 7.06 2.71 1.30
N ILE A 84 6.27 3.04 2.32
CA ILE A 84 6.62 4.05 3.33
C ILE A 84 7.76 3.55 4.21
N GLN A 85 7.74 2.26 4.59
CA GLN A 85 8.87 1.62 5.27
C GLN A 85 10.16 1.77 4.45
N LEU A 86 10.13 1.44 3.16
CA LEU A 86 11.30 1.50 2.31
C LEU A 86 11.85 2.93 2.22
N ALA A 87 10.96 3.91 2.01
CA ALA A 87 11.32 5.33 1.96
C ALA A 87 12.01 5.79 3.26
N TYR A 88 11.48 5.39 4.41
CA TYR A 88 12.08 5.69 5.72
C TYR A 88 13.42 4.99 5.92
N LEU A 89 13.54 3.72 5.53
CA LEU A 89 14.78 2.96 5.68
C LEU A 89 15.89 3.46 4.76
N VAL A 90 15.59 3.95 3.55
CA VAL A 90 16.59 4.64 2.71
C VAL A 90 17.16 5.84 3.47
N TYR A 91 16.30 6.68 4.05
CA TYR A 91 16.72 7.82 4.86
C TYR A 91 17.58 7.38 6.04
N LYS A 92 17.15 6.39 6.83
CA LYS A 92 17.90 5.94 8.01
C LYS A 92 19.25 5.31 7.69
N ASN A 93 19.38 4.61 6.56
CA ASN A 93 20.63 3.92 6.21
C ASN A 93 21.62 4.84 5.48
N THR A 94 21.13 5.82 4.71
CA THR A 94 21.96 6.61 3.79
C THR A 94 21.99 8.11 4.09
N GLY A 95 21.07 8.61 4.91
CA GLY A 95 20.86 10.05 5.12
C GLY A 95 20.19 10.78 3.95
N TYR A 96 19.88 10.08 2.85
CA TYR A 96 19.24 10.68 1.68
C TYR A 96 17.77 10.99 1.97
N THR A 97 17.33 12.21 1.66
CA THR A 97 15.97 12.71 1.97
C THR A 97 15.22 13.29 0.77
N LYS A 98 15.86 13.42 -0.40
CA LYS A 98 15.26 14.11 -1.55
C LYS A 98 14.07 13.39 -2.17
N HIS A 99 13.82 12.13 -1.79
CA HIS A 99 12.63 11.37 -2.21
C HIS A 99 11.40 11.65 -1.35
N PHE A 100 11.52 12.42 -0.26
CA PHE A 100 10.37 12.95 0.46
C PHE A 100 9.83 14.21 -0.25
N ASP A 101 9.46 14.04 -1.51
CA ASP A 101 8.95 15.09 -2.40
C ASP A 101 7.42 15.19 -2.37
N GLU A 102 6.84 16.01 -3.26
CA GLU A 102 5.39 16.24 -3.34
C GLU A 102 4.60 14.94 -3.62
N GLU A 103 5.15 14.03 -4.41
CA GLU A 103 4.52 12.74 -4.72
C GLU A 103 4.48 11.85 -3.48
N PHE A 104 5.56 11.81 -2.70
CA PHE A 104 5.58 11.12 -1.40
C PHE A 104 4.56 11.70 -0.43
N ILE A 105 4.50 13.02 -0.30
CA ILE A 105 3.55 13.70 0.60
C ILE A 105 2.10 13.38 0.20
N LYS A 106 1.81 13.37 -1.11
CA LYS A 106 0.48 13.01 -1.63
C LYS A 106 0.14 11.55 -1.33
N ALA A 107 1.07 10.63 -1.52
CA ALA A 107 0.88 9.20 -1.24
C ALA A 107 0.63 8.93 0.25
N VAL A 108 1.36 9.61 1.13
CA VAL A 108 1.13 9.55 2.58
C VAL A 108 -0.26 10.08 2.94
N LYS A 109 -0.70 11.21 2.37
CA LYS A 109 -2.05 11.74 2.61
C LYS A 109 -3.13 10.75 2.16
N ASN A 110 -2.97 10.15 0.97
CA ASN A 110 -3.88 9.13 0.47
C ASN A 110 -3.94 7.91 1.39
N THR A 111 -2.77 7.45 1.86
CA THR A 111 -2.68 6.34 2.83
C THR A 111 -3.41 6.65 4.13
N LEU A 112 -3.19 7.83 4.72
CA LEU A 112 -3.86 8.26 5.94
C LEU A 112 -5.38 8.40 5.75
N ASN A 113 -5.82 8.89 4.60
CA ASN A 113 -7.24 8.98 4.26
C ASN A 113 -7.88 7.59 4.18
N VAL A 114 -7.21 6.63 3.52
CA VAL A 114 -7.69 5.23 3.47
C VAL A 114 -7.75 4.64 4.87
N PHE A 115 -6.67 4.68 5.65
CA PHE A 115 -6.68 4.13 7.01
C PHE A 115 -7.77 4.73 7.89
N LYS A 116 -8.03 6.04 7.79
CA LYS A 116 -9.12 6.68 8.54
C LYS A 116 -10.50 6.26 8.05
N THR A 117 -10.70 6.15 6.74
CA THR A 117 -11.96 5.69 6.14
C THR A 117 -12.27 4.27 6.59
N GLU A 118 -11.26 3.42 6.54
CA GLU A 118 -11.34 2.00 6.84
C GLU A 118 -11.42 1.67 8.35
N GLN A 119 -11.33 2.68 9.23
CA GLN A 119 -11.76 2.52 10.63
C GLN A 119 -13.26 2.27 10.76
N ASN A 120 -14.05 2.71 9.77
CA ASN A 120 -15.49 2.47 9.67
C ASN A 120 -15.85 1.93 8.28
N HIS A 121 -15.42 0.69 7.99
CA HIS A 121 -15.54 0.05 6.68
C HIS A 121 -16.98 -0.02 6.12
N GLU A 122 -18.00 -0.07 6.98
CA GLU A 122 -19.39 -0.15 6.49
C GLU A 122 -19.81 1.07 5.65
N ASP A 123 -19.14 2.22 5.85
CA ASP A 123 -19.27 3.46 5.08
C ASP A 123 -18.19 3.61 3.98
N SER A 124 -17.28 2.64 3.85
CA SER A 124 -16.20 2.68 2.88
C SER A 124 -16.75 2.63 1.44
N PRO A 125 -16.14 3.37 0.51
CA PRO A 125 -16.39 3.18 -0.91
C PRO A 125 -15.75 1.88 -1.42
N TYR A 126 -14.82 1.22 -0.74
CA TYR A 126 -14.14 0.06 -1.30
C TYR A 126 -15.09 -1.13 -1.53
N HIS A 127 -15.02 -1.70 -2.73
CA HIS A 127 -15.77 -2.88 -3.14
C HIS A 127 -14.92 -3.79 -4.02
N PHE A 128 -14.97 -5.09 -3.78
CA PHE A 128 -14.27 -6.08 -4.58
C PHE A 128 -15.03 -7.42 -4.64
N VAL A 129 -15.44 -7.84 -5.84
CA VAL A 129 -15.94 -9.20 -6.11
C VAL A 129 -15.17 -9.78 -7.30
N ARG A 130 -14.92 -11.09 -7.26
CA ARG A 130 -14.24 -11.84 -8.31
C ARG A 130 -15.07 -13.09 -8.59
N ASP A 131 -15.32 -13.35 -9.86
CA ASP A 131 -15.98 -14.59 -10.27
C ASP A 131 -14.95 -15.73 -10.19
N THR A 132 -15.04 -16.54 -9.14
CA THR A 132 -14.07 -17.60 -8.83
C THR A 132 -14.70 -18.72 -8.02
N GLU A 133 -14.18 -19.94 -8.15
CA GLU A 133 -14.51 -21.08 -7.28
C GLU A 133 -13.70 -21.08 -5.97
N ARG A 134 -12.62 -20.28 -5.90
CA ARG A 134 -11.78 -20.14 -4.70
C ARG A 134 -12.32 -19.02 -3.82
N HIS A 135 -12.99 -19.39 -2.73
CA HIS A 135 -13.64 -18.44 -1.83
C HIS A 135 -12.66 -17.44 -1.19
N GLU A 136 -11.38 -17.81 -1.08
CA GLU A 136 -10.33 -16.94 -0.55
C GLU A 136 -9.97 -15.78 -1.48
N ASP A 137 -10.37 -15.84 -2.75
CA ASP A 137 -10.07 -14.82 -3.76
C ASP A 137 -11.17 -13.77 -3.94
N THR A 138 -12.23 -13.78 -3.11
CA THR A 138 -13.34 -12.83 -3.21
C THR A 138 -13.91 -12.40 -1.86
N LEU A 139 -14.54 -11.23 -1.82
CA LEU A 139 -15.20 -10.73 -0.60
C LEU A 139 -16.68 -11.11 -0.59
N ILE A 140 -17.13 -11.62 0.56
CA ILE A 140 -18.54 -11.86 0.83
C ILE A 140 -19.34 -10.56 0.92
N ARG A 141 -20.67 -10.68 1.09
CA ARG A 141 -21.59 -9.55 1.27
C ARG A 141 -21.52 -8.52 0.14
N ASP A 142 -21.54 -9.01 -1.10
CA ASP A 142 -21.49 -8.16 -2.29
C ASP A 142 -20.28 -7.21 -2.20
N GLY A 143 -19.09 -7.80 -2.06
CA GLY A 143 -17.83 -7.08 -2.10
C GLY A 143 -17.44 -6.29 -0.85
N LYS A 144 -18.22 -6.33 0.23
CA LYS A 144 -17.96 -5.60 1.50
C LYS A 144 -17.20 -6.41 2.56
N GLY A 145 -16.98 -7.70 2.33
CA GLY A 145 -16.36 -8.57 3.33
C GLY A 145 -17.19 -8.73 4.61
N ALA A 146 -16.59 -9.35 5.62
CA ALA A 146 -17.27 -9.62 6.90
C ALA A 146 -17.69 -8.32 7.61
N LYS A 147 -18.86 -8.35 8.28
CA LYS A 147 -19.34 -7.21 9.08
C LYS A 147 -18.34 -6.88 10.17
N THR A 148 -18.08 -5.59 10.36
CA THR A 148 -17.22 -5.09 11.42
C THR A 148 -17.96 -4.13 12.34
N ALA A 149 -17.44 -4.01 13.56
CA ALA A 149 -17.84 -2.98 14.52
C ALA A 149 -16.64 -2.07 14.77
N HIS A 150 -16.87 -0.80 15.05
CA HIS A 150 -15.77 0.15 15.27
C HIS A 150 -14.87 -0.26 16.44
N THR A 151 -13.57 -0.40 16.18
CA THR A 151 -12.54 -0.73 17.19
C THR A 151 -11.44 0.33 17.30
N GLY A 152 -11.33 1.25 16.33
CA GLY A 152 -10.19 2.14 16.15
C GLY A 152 -9.07 1.57 15.27
N MET A 153 -9.06 0.26 15.00
CA MET A 153 -8.21 -0.35 13.97
C MET A 153 -8.73 -0.02 12.57
N THR A 154 -7.84 -0.06 11.57
CA THR A 154 -8.22 0.03 10.16
C THR A 154 -8.52 -1.36 9.60
N TRP A 155 -9.55 -1.46 8.75
CA TRP A 155 -9.94 -2.68 8.06
C TRP A 155 -8.93 -3.08 6.98
N SER A 156 -8.88 -4.37 6.65
CA SER A 156 -8.14 -4.97 5.53
C SER A 156 -9.05 -5.97 4.84
N GLY A 157 -9.15 -5.89 3.51
CA GLY A 157 -9.93 -6.87 2.73
C GLY A 157 -9.17 -8.18 2.61
N PHE A 158 -7.88 -8.08 2.32
CA PHE A 158 -7.00 -9.21 2.06
C PHE A 158 -5.78 -9.17 2.98
N ARG A 159 -5.16 -10.34 3.13
CA ARG A 159 -3.92 -10.60 3.86
C ARG A 159 -2.73 -10.40 2.92
N PRO A 160 -1.50 -10.36 3.45
CA PRO A 160 -0.29 -10.41 2.62
C PRO A 160 -0.14 -11.67 1.75
N SER A 161 -0.99 -12.69 1.94
CA SER A 161 -1.08 -13.87 1.07
C SER A 161 -2.03 -13.68 -0.12
N ASP A 162 -2.59 -12.48 -0.29
CA ASP A 162 -3.66 -12.13 -1.20
C ASP A 162 -5.00 -12.88 -0.92
N ASP A 163 -5.10 -13.63 0.20
CA ASP A 163 -6.35 -14.28 0.64
C ASP A 163 -7.22 -13.31 1.43
N VAL A 164 -8.55 -13.47 1.32
CA VAL A 164 -9.53 -12.70 2.10
C VAL A 164 -9.30 -12.82 3.61
N CYS A 165 -9.50 -11.70 4.31
CA CYS A 165 -9.57 -11.69 5.76
C CYS A 165 -10.92 -12.25 6.24
N GLU A 166 -10.89 -13.33 7.03
CA GLU A 166 -12.09 -13.84 7.70
C GLU A 166 -12.74 -12.76 8.59
N TYR A 167 -11.92 -12.01 9.34
CA TYR A 167 -12.31 -10.81 10.07
C TYR A 167 -11.46 -9.63 9.60
N GLY A 168 -12.12 -8.50 9.30
CA GLY A 168 -11.48 -7.37 8.63
C GLY A 168 -10.38 -6.65 9.41
N TYR A 169 -10.30 -6.80 10.73
CA TYR A 169 -9.23 -6.18 11.53
C TYR A 169 -8.03 -7.11 11.65
N LEU A 170 -7.23 -7.17 10.58
CA LEU A 170 -6.02 -7.98 10.52
C LEU A 170 -4.96 -7.44 11.48
N VAL A 171 -4.78 -8.15 12.61
CA VAL A 171 -3.94 -7.69 13.73
C VAL A 171 -2.48 -7.42 13.31
N PRO A 172 -1.78 -8.31 12.58
CA PRO A 172 -0.39 -8.05 12.21
C PRO A 172 -0.21 -6.83 11.30
N SER A 173 -1.13 -6.62 10.35
CA SER A 173 -1.04 -5.46 9.46
C SER A 173 -1.40 -4.16 10.17
N ASN A 174 -2.29 -4.18 11.15
CA ASN A 174 -2.52 -3.03 12.04
C ASN A 174 -1.29 -2.73 12.92
N MET A 175 -0.60 -3.75 13.44
CA MET A 175 0.68 -3.56 14.14
C MET A 175 1.73 -2.91 13.23
N PHE A 176 1.79 -3.33 11.96
CA PHE A 176 2.69 -2.71 10.99
C PHE A 176 2.30 -1.25 10.72
N ALA A 177 1.02 -0.96 10.53
CA ALA A 177 0.52 0.41 10.32
C ALA A 177 0.91 1.36 11.47
N VAL A 178 0.87 0.91 12.73
CA VAL A 178 1.31 1.73 13.88
C VAL A 178 2.78 2.16 13.74
N VAL A 179 3.68 1.23 13.39
CA VAL A 179 5.10 1.54 13.17
C VAL A 179 5.27 2.53 12.01
N ILE A 180 4.50 2.36 10.94
CA ILE A 180 4.54 3.27 9.78
C ILE A 180 4.04 4.66 10.14
N LEU A 181 3.01 4.78 10.97
CA LEU A 181 2.52 6.06 11.45
C LEU A 181 3.57 6.81 12.28
N ASP A 182 4.37 6.09 13.09
CA ASP A 182 5.51 6.68 13.80
C ASP A 182 6.61 7.16 12.85
N TYR A 183 6.91 6.41 11.78
CA TYR A 183 7.86 6.84 10.75
C TYR A 183 7.37 8.08 10.00
N ILE A 184 6.09 8.12 9.62
CA ILE A 184 5.46 9.29 9.00
C ILE A 184 5.57 10.50 9.93
N LYS A 185 5.25 10.32 11.22
CA LYS A 185 5.35 11.39 12.20
C LYS A 185 6.77 11.98 12.23
N GLU A 186 7.80 11.14 12.36
CA GLU A 186 9.19 11.58 12.37
C GLU A 186 9.56 12.38 11.10
N ILE A 187 9.25 11.84 9.91
CA ILE A 187 9.54 12.50 8.63
C ILE A 187 8.90 13.89 8.59
N PHE A 188 7.62 13.99 8.94
CA PHE A 188 6.88 15.25 8.82
C PHE A 188 7.31 16.27 9.88
N THR A 189 7.67 15.84 11.10
CA THR A 189 8.06 16.78 12.17
C THR A 189 9.53 17.18 12.13
N GLU A 190 10.43 16.31 11.67
CA GLU A 190 11.88 16.54 11.76
C GLU A 190 12.53 16.93 10.43
N LEU A 191 11.98 16.46 9.31
CA LEU A 191 12.55 16.65 7.98
C LEU A 191 11.76 17.66 7.14
N LEU A 192 10.42 17.58 7.12
CA LEU A 192 9.59 18.43 6.25
C LEU A 192 9.07 19.72 6.91
N SER A 193 9.18 19.84 8.24
CA SER A 193 8.78 21.06 8.98
C SER A 193 9.88 22.13 9.05
N LYS A 194 10.99 21.94 8.33
CA LYS A 194 12.12 22.89 8.25
C LYS A 194 12.15 23.57 6.89
#